data_AF-U7UXP3-F1
#
_entry.id   AF-U7UXP3-F1
#
_cell.length_a   1.000
_cell.length_b   1.000
_cell.length_c   1.000
_cell.angle_alpha   90.00
_cell.angle_beta   90.00
_cell.angle_gamma   90.00
#
_symmetry.space_group_name_H-M   'P 1'
#
loop_
_entity.id
_entity.type
_entity.pdbx_description
1 polymer ?
#
loop_
_entity_poly.entity_id
_entity_poly.type
_entity_poly.pdbx_seq_one_letter_code
_entity_poly.pdbx_strand_id
1 'polypeptide(L)'
;NSTDDGINASLPAADKVDDDGDNDQEQEPADGAGAAPVDADVNISGGTVVVNADADGIDTNGNAVFTGGTIIVNGPVAGGNRAIDFDGKLLLNGANVTTGSAAEKFQTPSTESTSGHLKIVNNAALTQGKTVQVADSSGEVVANYKITKSGVQLVLVSNKNIVKGQDYKVYVASGDVDIDSTDVANGATELGSFTAA
;
A
#
# COMPACT_ATOMS: atom_id res chain seq x y z
N ASN A 1 -12.82 7.05 -6.09
CA ASN A 1 -13.32 5.84 -6.78
C ASN A 1 -12.83 5.91 -8.20
N SER A 2 -12.13 4.89 -8.67
CA SER A 2 -11.60 4.79 -10.04
C SER A 2 -11.77 3.37 -10.56
N THR A 3 -12.05 3.23 -11.85
CA THR A 3 -11.99 1.95 -12.59
C THR A 3 -10.60 1.68 -13.15
N ASP A 4 -9.73 2.68 -13.09
CA ASP A 4 -8.33 2.63 -13.46
C ASP A 4 -7.52 2.92 -12.18
N ASP A 5 -6.44 3.68 -12.28
CA ASP A 5 -5.67 4.08 -11.10
C ASP A 5 -6.42 5.06 -10.21
N GLY A 6 -6.17 4.98 -8.90
CA GLY A 6 -6.78 5.87 -7.92
C GLY A 6 -6.14 7.25 -7.85
N ILE A 7 -4.84 7.29 -7.55
CA ILE A 7 -3.96 8.46 -7.63
C ILE A 7 -2.86 8.09 -8.60
N ASN A 8 -2.71 8.83 -9.69
CA ASN A 8 -1.67 8.60 -10.69
C ASN A 8 -0.75 9.81 -10.77
N ALA A 9 0.54 9.59 -10.56
CA ALA A 9 1.61 10.54 -10.80
C ALA A 9 2.61 9.91 -11.77
N SER A 10 2.36 10.12 -13.06
CA SER A 10 3.23 9.71 -14.15
C SER A 10 3.58 10.92 -15.00
N LEU A 11 4.75 10.89 -15.64
CA LEU A 11 5.00 11.77 -16.76
C LEU A 11 4.26 11.23 -17.97
N PRO A 12 3.76 12.09 -18.88
CA PRO A 12 3.34 11.61 -20.18
C PRO A 12 4.48 10.82 -20.79
N ALA A 13 4.18 9.67 -21.40
CA ALA A 13 5.07 9.12 -22.40
C ALA A 13 5.41 10.29 -23.30
N ALA A 14 6.69 10.65 -23.42
CA ALA A 14 7.10 11.79 -24.23
C ALA A 14 6.29 11.69 -25.53
N ASP A 15 5.50 12.72 -25.84
CA ASP A 15 4.97 12.88 -27.18
C ASP A 15 6.20 12.65 -28.04
N LYS A 16 6.19 11.55 -28.81
CA LYS A 16 7.15 11.40 -29.87
C LYS A 16 6.79 12.58 -30.76
N VAL A 17 7.44 13.70 -30.51
CA VAL A 17 7.51 14.76 -31.49
C VAL A 17 8.05 14.00 -32.69
N ASP A 18 7.20 13.78 -33.68
CA ASP A 18 7.65 13.46 -35.03
C ASP A 18 8.52 14.66 -35.40
N ASP A 19 9.79 14.58 -35.00
CA ASP A 19 10.82 15.45 -35.51
C ASP A 19 11.07 14.92 -36.91
N ASP A 20 10.37 15.54 -37.85
CA ASP A 20 10.56 15.38 -39.28
C ASP A 20 12.03 15.72 -39.63
N GLY A 21 12.89 14.70 -39.52
CA GLY A 21 14.16 14.56 -40.22
C GLY A 21 15.37 15.23 -39.59
N ASP A 22 16.22 14.43 -38.95
CA ASP A 22 17.56 14.13 -39.48
C ASP A 22 18.13 12.88 -38.80
N ASN A 23 18.94 12.15 -39.53
CA ASN A 23 19.31 10.77 -39.30
C ASN A 23 20.66 10.68 -38.57
N ASP A 24 20.70 10.98 -37.28
CA ASP A 24 21.91 10.77 -36.47
C ASP A 24 21.70 9.67 -35.42
N GLN A 25 22.41 8.58 -35.64
CA GLN A 25 22.49 7.40 -34.78
C GLN A 25 23.17 7.76 -33.45
N GLU A 26 22.39 8.06 -32.42
CA GLU A 26 22.87 8.03 -31.04
C GLU A 26 22.37 6.77 -30.32
N GLN A 27 23.34 6.06 -29.76
CA GLN A 27 23.23 4.76 -29.09
C GLN A 27 22.22 4.79 -27.95
N GLU A 28 21.29 3.84 -27.96
CA GLU A 28 20.58 3.37 -26.76
C GLU A 28 21.62 2.94 -25.71
N PRO A 29 21.58 3.47 -24.47
CA PRO A 29 22.30 2.85 -23.38
C PRO A 29 21.56 1.58 -22.96
N ALA A 30 22.27 0.47 -23.14
CA ALA A 30 22.09 -0.76 -22.41
C ALA A 30 21.90 -0.52 -20.90
N ASP A 31 20.90 -1.19 -20.34
CA ASP A 31 20.85 -1.80 -19.02
C ASP A 31 21.88 -1.33 -17.97
N GLY A 32 21.40 -0.62 -16.93
CA GLY A 32 22.08 -0.59 -15.63
C GLY A 32 22.46 0.75 -15.00
N ALA A 33 21.95 1.89 -15.47
CA ALA A 33 22.10 3.17 -14.78
C ALA A 33 20.72 3.85 -14.64
N GLY A 34 20.36 4.19 -13.40
CA GLY A 34 19.03 4.71 -13.05
C GLY A 34 18.57 5.84 -13.97
N ALA A 35 17.31 5.74 -14.40
CA ALA A 35 16.61 6.81 -15.10
C ALA A 35 16.78 8.13 -14.32
N ALA A 36 16.86 9.25 -15.04
CA ALA A 36 16.83 10.58 -14.44
C ALA A 36 15.63 10.66 -13.46
N PRO A 37 15.79 11.31 -12.28
CA PRO A 37 14.70 11.40 -11.31
C PRO A 37 13.47 11.99 -11.99
N VAL A 38 12.44 11.16 -12.12
CA VAL A 38 11.14 11.57 -12.60
C VAL A 38 10.48 12.34 -11.46
N ASP A 39 10.19 13.63 -11.65
CA ASP A 39 9.44 14.44 -10.67
C ASP A 39 7.96 14.07 -10.73
N ALA A 40 7.65 12.85 -10.28
CA ALA A 40 6.30 12.32 -10.19
C ALA A 40 6.04 11.71 -8.80
N ASP A 41 6.68 12.24 -7.77
CA ASP A 41 6.53 11.78 -6.39
C ASP A 41 5.11 12.03 -5.86
N VAL A 42 4.55 11.05 -5.16
CA VAL A 42 3.32 11.22 -4.37
C VAL A 42 3.68 11.46 -2.91
N ASN A 43 3.41 12.67 -2.44
CA ASN A 43 3.67 13.09 -1.06
C ASN A 43 2.36 13.29 -0.29
N ILE A 44 2.13 12.49 0.77
CA ILE A 44 0.96 12.64 1.66
C ILE A 44 1.45 12.96 3.07
N SER A 45 1.12 14.16 3.55
CA SER A 45 1.60 14.68 4.85
C SER A 45 0.51 14.88 5.90
N GLY A 46 -0.76 14.68 5.53
CA GLY A 46 -1.89 14.87 6.44
C GLY A 46 -3.25 14.61 5.79
N GLY A 47 -4.31 14.79 6.59
CA GLY A 47 -5.68 14.54 6.16
C GLY A 47 -6.03 13.05 6.06
N THR A 48 -7.16 12.76 5.43
CA THR A 48 -7.64 11.39 5.19
C THR A 48 -7.78 11.18 3.68
N VAL A 49 -7.06 10.19 3.17
CA VAL A 49 -7.08 9.77 1.76
C VAL A 49 -7.67 8.37 1.70
N VAL A 50 -8.81 8.22 1.03
CA VAL A 50 -9.45 6.92 0.79
C VAL A 50 -9.52 6.68 -0.71
N VAL A 51 -8.78 5.68 -1.17
CA VAL A 51 -8.72 5.26 -2.56
C VAL A 51 -9.49 3.96 -2.73
N ASN A 52 -10.42 3.94 -3.67
CA ASN A 52 -11.03 2.71 -4.17
C ASN A 52 -10.72 2.63 -5.66
N ALA A 53 -9.87 1.69 -6.06
CA ALA A 53 -9.37 1.56 -7.43
C ALA A 53 -9.50 0.09 -7.91
N ASP A 54 -9.81 -0.09 -9.19
CA ASP A 54 -9.84 -1.42 -9.82
C ASP A 54 -8.50 -1.76 -10.51
N ALA A 55 -7.71 -0.75 -10.89
CA ALA A 55 -6.28 -0.87 -11.20
C ALA A 55 -5.43 -0.42 -10.00
N ASP A 56 -4.27 0.21 -10.23
CA ASP A 56 -3.35 0.55 -9.15
C ASP A 56 -3.99 1.56 -8.19
N GLY A 57 -3.80 1.36 -6.89
CA GLY A 57 -4.37 2.27 -5.90
C GLY A 57 -3.71 3.65 -5.99
N ILE A 58 -2.42 3.68 -5.69
CA ILE A 58 -1.55 4.82 -5.89
C ILE A 58 -0.47 4.36 -6.87
N ASP A 59 -0.37 5.02 -8.01
CA ASP A 59 0.62 4.76 -9.05
C ASP A 59 1.55 5.97 -9.19
N THR A 60 2.85 5.74 -9.11
CA THR A 60 3.88 6.78 -9.23
C THR A 60 5.13 6.29 -9.94
N ASN A 61 5.55 7.03 -10.97
CA ASN A 61 6.87 6.83 -11.60
C ASN A 61 8.02 7.40 -10.74
N GLY A 62 7.73 7.87 -9.52
CA GLY A 62 8.67 8.41 -8.55
C GLY A 62 8.58 7.68 -7.20
N ASN A 63 8.79 8.42 -6.12
CA ASN A 63 8.64 7.95 -4.76
C ASN A 63 7.22 8.16 -4.24
N ALA A 64 6.78 7.26 -3.36
CA ALA A 64 5.62 7.46 -2.51
C ALA A 64 6.09 7.76 -1.08
N VAL A 65 5.88 9.00 -0.60
CA VAL A 65 6.38 9.46 0.70
C VAL A 65 5.22 9.87 1.61
N PHE A 66 4.99 9.07 2.65
CA PHE A 66 3.83 9.25 3.54
C PHE A 66 4.29 9.63 4.94
N THR A 67 4.16 10.91 5.29
CA THR A 67 4.67 11.50 6.55
C THR A 67 3.60 11.75 7.60
N GLY A 68 2.33 11.73 7.22
CA GLY A 68 1.22 11.94 8.14
C GLY A 68 -0.14 11.69 7.52
N GLY A 69 -1.18 11.76 8.34
CA GLY A 69 -2.56 11.49 7.93
C GLY A 69 -2.93 10.02 7.94
N THR A 70 -4.07 9.72 7.32
CA THR A 70 -4.64 8.37 7.20
C THR A 70 -4.84 8.05 5.72
N ILE A 71 -4.23 6.96 5.25
CA ILE A 71 -4.25 6.51 3.86
C ILE A 71 -4.84 5.11 3.82
N ILE A 72 -5.99 4.99 3.17
CA ILE A 72 -6.72 3.72 3.02
C ILE A 72 -6.82 3.42 1.53
N VAL A 73 -6.25 2.30 1.09
CA VAL A 73 -6.38 1.85 -0.30
C VAL A 73 -7.15 0.53 -0.34
N ASN A 74 -8.28 0.55 -1.04
CA ASN A 74 -9.18 -0.58 -1.20
C ASN A 74 -9.14 -1.11 -2.64
N GLY A 75 -8.47 -2.24 -2.80
CA GLY A 75 -8.12 -2.81 -4.09
C GLY A 75 -6.69 -2.45 -4.51
N PRO A 76 -6.28 -2.92 -5.70
CA PRO A 76 -7.05 -3.79 -6.59
C PRO A 76 -7.12 -5.24 -6.07
N VAL A 77 -8.25 -5.91 -6.32
CA VAL A 77 -8.43 -7.35 -6.02
C VAL A 77 -8.25 -8.24 -7.26
N ALA A 78 -8.22 -7.63 -8.45
CA ALA A 78 -7.74 -8.29 -9.65
C ALA A 78 -6.21 -8.40 -9.59
N GLY A 79 -5.67 -9.55 -10.02
CA GLY A 79 -4.22 -9.72 -10.15
C GLY A 79 -3.64 -8.79 -11.23
N GLY A 80 -2.31 -8.61 -11.20
CA GLY A 80 -1.59 -7.76 -12.15
C GLY A 80 -1.29 -6.34 -11.66
N ASN A 81 -2.08 -5.84 -10.71
CA ASN A 81 -1.98 -4.48 -10.15
C ASN A 81 -1.62 -4.50 -8.65
N ARG A 82 -1.39 -3.33 -8.06
CA ARG A 82 -0.84 -3.08 -6.72
C ARG A 82 -1.66 -2.03 -5.98
N ALA A 83 -1.73 -2.14 -4.66
CA ALA A 83 -2.33 -1.08 -3.85
C ALA A 83 -1.51 0.21 -3.92
N ILE A 84 -0.19 0.08 -3.94
CA ILE A 84 0.75 1.20 -4.12
C ILE A 84 1.79 0.67 -5.10
N ASP A 85 1.76 1.17 -6.33
CA ASP A 85 2.77 0.97 -7.35
C ASP A 85 3.72 2.16 -7.36
N PHE A 86 5.01 1.87 -7.27
CA PHE A 86 6.04 2.89 -7.27
C PHE A 86 7.29 2.39 -8.00
N ASP A 87 7.91 3.27 -8.78
CA ASP A 87 9.22 3.00 -9.42
C ASP A 87 10.39 3.31 -8.48
N GLY A 88 10.22 4.30 -7.60
CA GLY A 88 11.23 4.74 -6.63
C GLY A 88 11.15 3.99 -5.30
N LYS A 89 10.94 4.73 -4.22
CA LYS A 89 10.78 4.20 -2.86
C LYS A 89 9.38 4.49 -2.32
N LEU A 90 8.81 3.51 -1.62
CA LEU A 90 7.75 3.75 -0.65
C LEU A 90 8.36 3.99 0.74
N LEU A 91 8.19 5.21 1.26
CA LEU A 91 8.67 5.66 2.56
C LEU A 91 7.48 5.86 3.53
N LEU A 92 7.37 4.98 4.51
CA LEU A 92 6.31 4.97 5.53
C LEU A 92 6.81 5.71 6.79
N ASN A 93 6.59 7.02 6.82
CA ASN A 93 7.22 7.95 7.76
C ASN A 93 6.24 8.59 8.74
N GLY A 94 5.36 7.78 9.34
CA GLY A 94 4.45 8.22 10.42
C GLY A 94 2.98 8.36 10.02
N ALA A 95 2.64 8.24 8.74
CA ALA A 95 1.24 8.11 8.32
C ALA A 95 0.61 6.79 8.81
N ASN A 96 -0.72 6.78 9.00
CA ASN A 96 -1.49 5.56 9.18
C ASN A 96 -1.85 5.01 7.79
N VAL A 97 -1.25 3.90 7.39
CA VAL A 97 -1.41 3.29 6.07
C VAL A 97 -2.02 1.91 6.23
N THR A 98 -3.18 1.71 5.61
CA THR A 98 -3.81 0.39 5.48
C THR A 98 -4.19 0.16 4.02
N THR A 99 -3.75 -0.93 3.43
CA THR A 99 -4.16 -1.31 2.08
C THR A 99 -4.70 -2.72 2.05
N GLY A 100 -5.61 -3.01 1.11
CA GLY A 100 -6.10 -4.35 0.83
C GLY A 100 -6.10 -4.63 -0.66
N SER A 101 -5.36 -5.65 -1.10
CA SER A 101 -5.22 -5.99 -2.53
C SER A 101 -5.11 -7.49 -2.79
N ALA A 102 -4.98 -7.88 -4.06
CA ALA A 102 -4.40 -9.16 -4.45
C ALA A 102 -2.94 -9.27 -3.95
N ALA A 103 -2.44 -10.50 -3.78
CA ALA A 103 -1.12 -10.74 -3.18
C ALA A 103 0.06 -10.77 -4.19
N GLU A 104 -0.23 -10.95 -5.48
CA GLU A 104 0.78 -11.35 -6.49
C GLU A 104 1.86 -10.30 -6.78
N LYS A 105 1.55 -9.01 -6.62
CA LYS A 105 2.41 -7.90 -7.08
C LYS A 105 2.92 -6.99 -5.96
N PHE A 106 2.92 -7.46 -4.71
CA PHE A 106 3.39 -6.66 -3.58
C PHE A 106 4.83 -6.15 -3.77
N GLN A 107 4.99 -4.83 -3.80
CA GLN A 107 6.28 -4.16 -3.68
C GLN A 107 6.57 -3.88 -2.21
N THR A 108 7.81 -4.14 -1.78
CA THR A 108 8.19 -4.01 -0.37
C THR A 108 8.55 -2.55 -0.05
N PRO A 109 7.97 -1.95 1.01
CA PRO A 109 8.39 -0.63 1.50
C PRO A 109 9.91 -0.55 1.74
N SER A 110 10.48 0.64 1.52
CA SER A 110 11.91 0.87 1.72
C SER A 110 12.31 0.67 3.18
N THR A 111 13.47 0.07 3.41
CA THR A 111 14.07 -0.09 4.75
C THR A 111 14.43 1.25 5.41
N GLU A 112 14.46 2.34 4.63
CA GLU A 112 14.64 3.72 5.11
C GLU A 112 13.38 4.30 5.77
N SER A 113 12.22 3.65 5.67
CA SER A 113 10.99 4.07 6.35
C SER A 113 11.21 4.20 7.86
N THR A 114 10.62 5.19 8.52
CA THR A 114 10.76 5.31 9.99
C THR A 114 9.83 4.37 10.74
N SER A 115 8.63 4.12 10.20
CA SER A 115 7.69 3.13 10.74
C SER A 115 8.01 1.73 10.20
N GLY A 116 7.67 0.70 10.97
CA GLY A 116 7.64 -0.67 10.47
C GLY A 116 6.37 -0.93 9.67
N HIS A 117 6.33 -2.07 8.98
CA HIS A 117 5.14 -2.51 8.26
C HIS A 117 4.88 -4.00 8.42
N LEU A 118 3.60 -4.37 8.37
CA LEU A 118 3.15 -5.75 8.34
C LEU A 118 2.62 -6.08 6.94
N LYS A 119 3.16 -7.15 6.36
CA LYS A 119 2.61 -7.80 5.16
C LYS A 119 1.77 -9.00 5.60
N ILE A 120 0.46 -8.83 5.63
CA ILE A 120 -0.48 -9.84 6.09
C ILE A 120 -1.07 -10.53 4.87
N VAL A 121 -0.77 -11.82 4.69
CA VAL A 121 -1.30 -12.61 3.56
C VAL A 121 -2.32 -13.63 4.07
N ASN A 122 -3.50 -13.66 3.44
CA ASN A 122 -4.53 -14.66 3.66
C ASN A 122 -4.98 -15.29 2.33
N ASN A 123 -4.52 -16.52 2.08
CA ASN A 123 -4.80 -17.26 0.85
C ASN A 123 -6.29 -17.59 0.65
N ALA A 124 -7.09 -17.60 1.72
CA ALA A 124 -8.53 -17.82 1.60
C ALA A 124 -9.28 -16.60 1.04
N ALA A 125 -8.60 -15.46 0.89
CA ALA A 125 -9.14 -14.14 0.56
C ALA A 125 -10.21 -13.64 1.56
N LEU A 126 -10.04 -12.41 2.00
CA LEU A 126 -10.98 -11.71 2.88
C LEU A 126 -12.16 -11.20 2.06
N THR A 127 -13.35 -11.32 2.64
CA THR A 127 -14.60 -10.84 2.04
C THR A 127 -15.00 -9.50 2.62
N GLN A 128 -15.78 -8.74 1.85
CA GLN A 128 -16.35 -7.46 2.28
C GLN A 128 -17.11 -7.60 3.61
N GLY A 129 -16.95 -6.59 4.48
CA GLY A 129 -17.60 -6.54 5.79
C GLY A 129 -16.81 -7.24 6.91
N LYS A 130 -15.64 -7.81 6.60
CA LYS A 130 -14.66 -8.23 7.60
C LYS A 130 -13.81 -7.05 8.05
N THR A 131 -13.24 -7.14 9.25
CA THR A 131 -12.22 -6.19 9.74
C THR A 131 -10.97 -6.97 10.14
N VAL A 132 -9.82 -6.53 9.63
CA VAL A 132 -8.51 -6.98 10.11
C VAL A 132 -8.11 -6.11 11.29
N GLN A 133 -7.77 -6.74 12.41
CA GLN A 133 -7.25 -6.06 13.60
C GLN A 133 -5.83 -6.52 13.86
N VAL A 134 -4.93 -5.58 14.14
CA VAL A 134 -3.54 -5.83 14.51
C VAL A 134 -3.38 -5.49 15.97
N ALA A 135 -3.01 -6.46 16.80
CA ALA A 135 -2.75 -6.27 18.22
C ALA A 135 -1.27 -6.43 18.55
N ASP A 136 -0.78 -5.60 19.46
CA ASP A 136 0.60 -5.67 19.95
C ASP A 136 0.78 -6.77 21.02
N SER A 137 1.99 -6.85 21.59
CA SER A 137 2.33 -7.84 22.61
C SER A 137 1.55 -7.72 23.93
N SER A 138 0.95 -6.55 24.21
CA SER A 138 0.08 -6.32 25.37
C SER A 138 -1.37 -6.76 25.12
N GLY A 139 -1.73 -7.00 23.86
CA GLY A 139 -3.08 -7.32 23.41
C GLY A 139 -3.89 -6.10 22.97
N GLU A 140 -3.30 -4.90 23.00
CA GLU A 140 -3.93 -3.67 22.51
C GLU A 140 -3.96 -3.65 20.97
N VAL A 141 -5.12 -3.39 20.40
CA VAL A 141 -5.27 -3.20 18.95
C VAL A 141 -4.70 -1.85 18.55
N VAL A 142 -3.68 -1.90 17.69
CA VAL A 142 -2.92 -0.74 17.19
C VAL A 142 -3.24 -0.37 15.74
N ALA A 143 -4.05 -1.18 15.04
CA ALA A 143 -4.59 -0.86 13.73
C ALA A 143 -5.86 -1.67 13.43
N ASN A 144 -6.82 -1.03 12.78
CA ASN A 144 -8.02 -1.66 12.23
C ASN A 144 -8.10 -1.37 10.72
N TYR A 145 -8.44 -2.36 9.91
CA TYR A 145 -8.70 -2.20 8.48
C TYR A 145 -9.99 -2.91 8.07
N LYS A 146 -10.99 -2.12 7.67
CA LYS A 146 -12.29 -2.64 7.19
C LYS A 146 -12.18 -3.04 5.73
N ILE A 147 -12.48 -4.30 5.43
CA ILE A 147 -12.52 -4.83 4.08
C ILE A 147 -13.78 -4.33 3.37
N THR A 148 -13.58 -3.47 2.36
CA THR A 148 -14.68 -2.89 1.56
C THR A 148 -14.86 -3.56 0.20
N LYS A 149 -13.84 -4.27 -0.30
CA LYS A 149 -13.89 -5.10 -1.51
C LYS A 149 -13.64 -6.57 -1.16
N SER A 150 -14.45 -7.48 -1.70
CA SER A 150 -14.21 -8.92 -1.54
C SER A 150 -13.04 -9.38 -2.41
N GLY A 151 -12.29 -10.38 -1.95
CA GLY A 151 -11.14 -10.92 -2.69
C GLY A 151 -9.79 -10.39 -2.22
N VAL A 152 -9.72 -9.66 -1.10
CA VAL A 152 -8.47 -9.12 -0.56
C VAL A 152 -7.62 -10.26 0.02
N GLN A 153 -6.47 -10.53 -0.58
CA GLN A 153 -5.53 -11.57 -0.13
C GLN A 153 -4.36 -11.00 0.65
N LEU A 154 -4.02 -9.73 0.42
CA LEU A 154 -2.92 -9.06 1.08
C LEU A 154 -3.41 -7.79 1.75
N VAL A 155 -3.00 -7.61 3.00
CA VAL A 155 -3.17 -6.37 3.75
C VAL A 155 -1.81 -5.83 4.14
N LEU A 156 -1.53 -4.58 3.78
CA LEU A 156 -0.40 -3.82 4.31
C LEU A 156 -0.90 -2.97 5.47
N VAL A 157 -0.19 -3.01 6.60
CA VAL A 157 -0.44 -2.11 7.73
C VAL A 157 0.87 -1.43 8.13
N SER A 158 0.84 -0.11 8.26
CA SER A 158 1.94 0.66 8.85
C SER A 158 1.38 1.88 9.58
N ASN A 159 1.92 2.15 10.76
CA ASN A 159 1.70 3.39 11.50
C ASN A 159 2.80 3.54 12.56
N LYS A 160 2.77 4.62 13.33
CA LYS A 160 3.78 4.90 14.38
C LYS A 160 3.88 3.84 15.48
N ASN A 161 2.84 3.02 15.67
CA ASN A 161 2.81 1.95 16.68
C ASN A 161 3.28 0.60 16.11
N ILE A 162 3.48 0.49 14.79
CA ILE A 162 4.12 -0.66 14.14
C ILE A 162 5.64 -0.43 14.13
N VAL A 163 6.35 -1.13 15.01
CA VAL A 163 7.78 -0.97 15.26
C VAL A 163 8.53 -2.13 14.62
N LYS A 164 9.57 -1.81 13.83
CA LYS A 164 10.40 -2.82 13.13
C LYS A 164 10.97 -3.85 14.10
N GLY A 165 10.93 -5.12 13.69
CA GLY A 165 11.43 -6.27 14.46
C GLY A 165 10.48 -6.78 15.54
N GLN A 166 9.36 -6.10 15.81
CA GLN A 166 8.37 -6.54 16.80
C GLN A 166 7.31 -7.43 16.17
N ASP A 167 6.81 -8.36 16.98
CA ASP A 167 5.72 -9.27 16.59
C ASP A 167 4.35 -8.71 16.97
N TYR A 168 3.39 -8.92 16.07
CA TYR A 168 2.01 -8.51 16.23
C TYR A 168 1.08 -9.69 15.93
N LYS A 169 0.01 -9.80 16.72
CA LYS A 169 -1.05 -10.77 16.45
C LYS A 169 -2.09 -10.14 15.54
N VAL A 170 -2.50 -10.87 14.52
CA VAL A 170 -3.51 -10.41 13.57
C VAL A 170 -4.78 -11.22 13.74
N TYR A 171 -5.91 -10.53 13.76
CA TYR A 171 -7.24 -11.09 13.90
C TYR A 171 -8.13 -10.68 12.74
N VAL A 172 -9.11 -11.51 12.43
CA VAL A 172 -10.20 -11.19 11.50
C VAL A 172 -11.52 -11.27 12.25
N ALA A 173 -12.19 -10.13 12.33
CA ALA A 173 -13.52 -10.00 12.91
C ALA A 173 -14.60 -9.93 11.83
N SER A 174 -15.82 -10.31 12.20
CA SER A 174 -17.02 -10.16 11.38
C SER A 174 -17.98 -9.19 12.05
N GLY A 175 -18.75 -8.45 11.26
CA GLY A 175 -19.72 -7.49 11.78
C GLY A 175 -19.12 -6.10 11.97
N ASP A 176 -19.87 -5.22 12.65
CA ASP A 176 -19.45 -3.84 12.87
C ASP A 176 -18.44 -3.78 14.01
N VAL A 177 -17.17 -3.58 13.65
CA VAL A 177 -16.07 -3.24 14.54
C VAL A 177 -15.87 -1.73 14.47
N ASP A 178 -15.80 -1.07 15.64
CA ASP A 178 -15.39 0.32 15.72
C ASP A 178 -13.93 0.44 15.24
N ILE A 179 -13.70 1.32 14.26
CA ILE A 179 -12.37 1.48 13.64
C ILE A 179 -11.34 2.04 14.63
N ASP A 180 -11.82 2.72 15.67
CA ASP A 180 -10.99 3.29 16.74
C ASP A 180 -10.86 2.34 17.95
N SER A 181 -11.43 1.13 17.88
CA SER A 181 -11.33 0.13 18.96
C SER A 181 -9.88 -0.28 19.21
N THR A 182 -9.48 -0.21 20.48
CA THR A 182 -8.21 -0.75 20.99
C THR A 182 -8.34 -2.17 21.55
N ASP A 183 -9.55 -2.74 21.52
CA ASP A 183 -9.81 -4.12 21.92
C ASP A 183 -10.00 -5.03 20.70
N VAL A 184 -9.55 -6.28 20.83
CA VAL A 184 -9.88 -7.34 19.87
C VAL A 184 -11.38 -7.61 19.94
N ALA A 185 -12.04 -7.57 18.79
CA ALA A 185 -13.48 -7.75 18.70
C ALA A 185 -13.89 -9.15 19.17
N ASN A 186 -15.04 -9.22 19.83
CA ASN A 186 -15.58 -10.49 20.29
C ASN A 186 -15.86 -11.44 19.11
N GLY A 187 -15.39 -12.69 19.23
CA GLY A 187 -15.53 -13.69 18.17
C GLY A 187 -14.59 -13.52 16.99
N ALA A 188 -13.56 -12.65 17.09
CA ALA A 188 -12.53 -12.54 16.07
C ALA A 188 -11.67 -13.83 16.01
N THR A 189 -11.26 -14.21 14.81
CA THR A 189 -10.40 -15.37 14.57
C THR A 189 -8.95 -14.90 14.42
N GLU A 190 -8.02 -15.48 15.19
CA GLU A 190 -6.59 -15.23 15.04
C GLU A 190 -6.09 -15.80 13.70
N LEU A 191 -5.46 -14.96 12.88
CA LEU A 191 -4.75 -15.37 11.67
C LEU A 191 -3.33 -15.85 11.97
N GLY A 192 -2.69 -15.28 13.00
CA GLY A 192 -1.36 -15.65 13.45
C GLY A 192 -0.53 -14.46 13.90
N SER A 193 0.77 -14.71 14.09
CA SER A 193 1.78 -13.71 14.47
C SER A 193 2.58 -13.27 13.25
N PHE A 194 2.82 -11.96 13.13
CA PHE A 194 3.53 -11.33 12.03
C PHE A 194 4.58 -10.37 12.58
N THR A 195 5.82 -10.52 12.13
CA THR A 195 6.92 -9.62 12.50
C THR A 195 6.92 -8.40 11.57
N ALA A 196 6.98 -7.20 12.15
CA ALA A 196 7.10 -5.97 11.38
C ALA A 196 8.49 -5.84 10.75
N ALA A 197 8.53 -5.56 9.45
CA ALA A 197 9.76 -5.27 8.70
C ALA A 197 10.05 -3.77 8.65
#